data_AF-A0A529Q6R0-F1
#
_entry.id   AF-A0A529Q6R0-F1
#
_cell.length_a   1.000
_cell.length_b   1.000
_cell.length_c   1.000
_cell.angle_alpha   90.00
_cell.angle_beta   90.00
_cell.angle_gamma   90.00
#
_symmetry.space_group_name_H-M   'P 1'
#
loop_
_entity.id
_entity.type
_entity.pdbx_description
1 polymer ?
#
loop_
_entity_poly.entity_id
_entity_poly.type
_entity_poly.pdbx_seq_one_letter_code
_entity_poly.pdbx_strand_id
1 'polypeptide(L)'
;FESATAPAGASVDCMAVVGADSKLMVQPAPMPSDQMPPQEENRDRIETFKTNPVHETAQDPVSTFSIDVDTASYSFVRRSLKEGSLPDPDTVRVEEMINYFPYGWKGPDSAATPFNSTVTVMPTPWNEHTKLMHVAIKGFDVKPAEQPRANLVFLIDVSGSMDEPDKLP
;
A
#
# COMPACT_ATOMS: atom_id res chain seq x y z
N PHE A 1 28.84 60.09 -35.10
CA PHE A 1 27.89 59.40 -34.23
C PHE A 1 28.53 59.27 -32.86
N GLU A 2 28.35 60.27 -32.00
CA GLU A 2 28.44 60.16 -30.54
C GLU A 2 28.15 61.53 -29.89
N SER A 3 27.57 61.46 -28.69
CA SER A 3 27.79 62.35 -27.54
C SER A 3 26.84 63.51 -27.22
N ALA A 4 26.56 63.56 -25.91
CA ALA A 4 25.62 64.32 -25.12
C ALA A 4 26.02 65.78 -24.87
N THR A 5 25.13 66.59 -24.28
CA THR A 5 25.38 67.53 -23.15
C THR A 5 24.06 68.20 -22.67
N ALA A 6 23.79 68.18 -21.36
CA ALA A 6 22.73 68.90 -20.60
C ALA A 6 23.32 70.25 -20.04
N PRO A 7 22.70 71.14 -19.21
CA PRO A 7 21.58 70.93 -18.27
C PRO A 7 20.67 72.17 -17.91
N ALA A 8 19.78 71.94 -16.94
CA ALA A 8 19.35 72.79 -15.81
C ALA A 8 18.61 74.15 -15.99
N GLY A 9 17.49 74.29 -15.26
CA GLY A 9 17.20 75.54 -14.53
C GLY A 9 15.72 75.89 -14.30
N ALA A 10 15.39 76.13 -13.03
CA ALA A 10 14.33 76.98 -12.47
C ALA A 10 12.99 76.33 -12.05
N SER A 11 12.88 76.22 -10.73
CA SER A 11 11.70 76.02 -9.89
C SER A 11 11.13 77.36 -9.42
N VAL A 12 9.80 77.59 -9.49
CA VAL A 12 9.02 78.47 -8.56
C VAL A 12 7.53 78.07 -8.60
N ASP A 13 7.10 77.41 -7.52
CA ASP A 13 6.05 77.81 -6.56
C ASP A 13 4.54 77.96 -6.88
N CYS A 14 3.77 77.50 -5.87
CA CYS A 14 2.43 77.91 -5.39
C CYS A 14 1.13 77.55 -6.15
N MET A 15 0.49 76.49 -5.61
CA MET A 15 -0.94 76.30 -5.28
C MET A 15 -2.06 76.87 -6.19
N ALA A 16 -2.93 75.95 -6.67
CA ALA A 16 -4.37 76.09 -6.53
C ALA A 16 -5.07 74.70 -6.54
N VAL A 17 -6.02 74.56 -5.62
CA VAL A 17 -6.80 73.38 -5.22
C VAL A 17 -7.84 72.98 -6.26
N VAL A 18 -7.98 71.68 -6.57
CA VAL A 18 -9.30 71.03 -6.81
C VAL A 18 -9.22 69.56 -6.43
N GLY A 19 -10.12 69.11 -5.56
CA GLY A 19 -10.11 67.78 -4.96
C GLY A 19 -10.57 66.64 -5.87
N ALA A 20 -10.24 65.42 -5.45
CA ALA A 20 -11.01 64.21 -5.70
C ALA A 20 -10.57 63.13 -4.71
N ASP A 21 -11.51 62.62 -3.93
CA ASP A 21 -11.36 61.49 -3.01
C ASP A 21 -10.69 60.29 -3.68
N SER A 22 -9.48 59.95 -3.24
CA SER A 22 -8.81 58.71 -3.63
C SER A 22 -8.99 57.69 -2.54
N LYS A 23 -9.94 56.76 -2.73
CA LYS A 23 -10.03 55.50 -1.99
C LYS A 23 -8.67 54.81 -2.02
N LEU A 24 -8.02 54.69 -0.86
CA LEU A 24 -6.86 53.82 -0.65
C LEU A 24 -7.27 52.38 -0.99
N MET A 25 -6.74 51.84 -2.07
CA MET A 25 -6.81 50.40 -2.35
C MET A 25 -5.77 49.70 -1.49
N VAL A 26 -6.22 48.97 -0.47
CA VAL A 26 -5.38 48.04 0.29
C VAL A 26 -5.07 46.86 -0.62
N GLN A 27 -3.80 46.65 -0.95
CA GLN A 27 -3.37 45.41 -1.59
C GLN A 27 -3.41 44.27 -0.55
N PRO A 28 -3.99 43.11 -0.87
CA PRO A 28 -3.97 41.97 0.04
C PRO A 28 -2.53 41.44 0.16
N ALA A 29 -2.10 41.15 1.39
CA ALA A 29 -0.82 40.52 1.66
C ALA A 29 -0.72 39.14 0.99
N PRO A 30 0.47 38.69 0.56
CA PRO A 30 0.64 37.34 0.04
C PRO A 30 0.38 36.34 1.17
N MET A 31 -0.55 35.41 0.93
CA MET A 31 -0.86 34.31 1.85
C MET A 31 0.40 33.45 2.06
N PRO A 32 0.67 32.97 3.29
CA PRO A 32 1.72 32.00 3.52
C PRO A 32 1.41 30.76 2.66
N SER A 33 2.42 30.30 1.92
CA SER A 33 2.33 29.06 1.15
C SER A 33 1.95 27.94 2.11
N ASP A 34 0.82 27.28 1.88
CA ASP A 34 0.48 26.01 2.51
C ASP A 34 1.67 25.08 2.26
N GLN A 35 2.50 24.90 3.28
CA GLN A 35 3.45 23.80 3.30
C GLN A 35 2.58 22.55 3.36
N MET A 36 2.47 21.84 2.24
CA MET A 36 1.93 20.48 2.24
C MET A 36 2.60 19.75 3.40
N PRO A 37 1.82 19.16 4.33
CA PRO A 37 2.41 18.34 5.37
C PRO A 37 3.30 17.29 4.69
N PRO A 38 4.48 16.96 5.27
CA PRO A 38 5.29 15.87 4.76
C PRO A 38 4.37 14.66 4.59
N GLN A 39 4.41 14.02 3.43
CA GLN A 39 3.74 12.72 3.27
C GLN A 39 4.23 11.84 4.40
N GLU A 40 3.31 11.38 5.25
CA GLU A 40 3.61 10.42 6.29
C GLU A 40 4.26 9.22 5.60
N GLU A 41 5.56 9.02 5.86
CA GLU A 41 6.26 7.84 5.37
C GLU A 41 5.56 6.63 5.97
N ASN A 42 4.88 5.86 5.11
CA ASN A 42 4.33 4.58 5.50
C ASN A 42 5.48 3.72 6.03
N ARG A 43 5.50 3.53 7.36
CA ARG A 43 6.54 2.77 8.08
C ARG A 43 6.35 1.26 7.97
N ASP A 44 5.37 0.80 7.20
CA ASP A 44 5.24 -0.60 6.87
C ASP A 44 6.48 -1.00 6.06
N ARG A 45 7.34 -1.82 6.67
CA ARG A 45 8.56 -2.29 6.03
C ARG A 45 8.16 -3.26 4.92
N ILE A 46 8.03 -2.75 3.69
CA ILE A 46 7.74 -3.56 2.51
C ILE A 46 9.03 -4.26 2.09
N GLU A 47 9.09 -5.57 2.31
CA GLU A 47 10.17 -6.38 1.77
C GLU A 47 9.90 -6.67 0.29
N THR A 48 10.75 -6.12 -0.59
CA THR A 48 10.74 -6.45 -2.02
C THR A 48 10.95 -7.95 -2.19
N PHE A 49 9.97 -8.63 -2.78
CA PHE A 49 10.06 -10.06 -3.08
C PHE A 49 10.44 -10.27 -4.55
N LYS A 50 11.21 -11.33 -4.83
CA LYS A 50 11.51 -11.73 -6.21
C LYS A 50 10.49 -12.76 -6.67
N THR A 51 9.87 -12.51 -7.83
CA THR A 51 9.07 -13.51 -8.54
C THR A 51 9.90 -14.76 -8.85
N ASN A 52 9.30 -15.93 -8.67
CA ASN A 52 9.95 -17.20 -9.00
C ASN A 52 10.19 -17.29 -10.53
N PRO A 53 11.44 -17.45 -10.99
CA PRO A 53 11.72 -17.51 -12.43
C PRO A 53 11.21 -18.82 -13.05
N VAL A 54 11.32 -18.92 -14.37
CA VAL A 54 11.04 -20.17 -15.09
C VAL A 54 12.28 -21.06 -15.00
N HIS A 55 12.08 -22.32 -14.61
CA HIS A 55 13.13 -23.33 -14.52
C HIS A 55 12.98 -24.39 -15.63
N GLU A 56 14.11 -24.85 -16.17
CA GLU A 56 14.15 -26.00 -17.08
C GLU A 56 14.18 -27.29 -16.27
N THR A 57 13.11 -28.10 -16.39
CA THR A 57 12.95 -29.32 -15.59
C THR A 57 13.98 -30.40 -15.90
N ALA A 58 14.65 -30.35 -17.05
CA ALA A 58 15.76 -31.24 -17.38
C ALA A 58 17.00 -30.99 -16.51
N GLN A 59 17.18 -29.76 -16.01
CA GLN A 59 18.29 -29.37 -15.14
C GLN A 59 17.87 -29.38 -13.66
N ASP A 60 16.68 -28.86 -13.36
CA ASP A 60 16.16 -28.73 -12.00
C ASP A 60 14.75 -29.35 -11.90
N PRO A 61 14.65 -30.68 -11.69
CA PRO A 61 13.38 -31.40 -11.70
C PRO A 61 12.61 -31.30 -10.37
N VAL A 62 13.12 -30.59 -9.35
CA VAL A 62 12.56 -30.59 -8.00
C VAL A 62 12.05 -29.19 -7.64
N SER A 63 10.76 -29.09 -7.33
CA SER A 63 10.16 -27.85 -6.81
C SER A 63 9.93 -27.98 -5.30
N THR A 64 10.40 -27.00 -4.54
CA THR A 64 10.13 -26.87 -3.10
C THR A 64 9.24 -25.67 -2.83
N PHE A 65 8.28 -25.81 -1.92
CA PHE A 65 7.42 -24.72 -1.48
C PHE A 65 7.18 -24.85 0.03
N SER A 66 6.98 -23.72 0.70
CA SER A 66 6.66 -23.67 2.12
C SER A 66 5.20 -24.06 2.36
N ILE A 67 4.92 -24.62 3.53
CA ILE A 67 3.54 -24.90 4.00
C ILE A 67 2.92 -23.71 4.75
N ASP A 68 3.74 -22.73 5.13
CA ASP A 68 3.26 -21.53 5.80
C ASP A 68 2.44 -20.65 4.84
N VAL A 69 1.38 -20.04 5.35
CA VAL A 69 0.44 -19.25 4.56
C VAL A 69 0.28 -17.88 5.19
N ASP A 70 0.87 -16.89 4.54
CA ASP A 70 0.65 -15.48 4.85
C ASP A 70 -0.66 -14.96 4.22
N THR A 71 -1.31 -14.00 4.89
CA THR A 71 -2.60 -13.42 4.47
C THR A 71 -2.60 -11.89 4.49
N ALA A 72 -1.43 -11.29 4.72
CA ALA A 72 -1.26 -9.86 4.90
C ALA A 72 -1.46 -9.11 3.58
N SER A 73 -0.88 -9.63 2.49
CA SER A 73 -0.93 -9.03 1.15
C SER A 73 -2.37 -8.87 0.67
N TYR A 74 -3.21 -9.91 0.79
CA TYR A 74 -4.63 -9.80 0.42
C TYR A 74 -5.35 -8.72 1.24
N SER A 75 -5.07 -8.66 2.54
CA SER A 75 -5.71 -7.69 3.44
C SER A 75 -5.33 -6.26 3.08
N PHE A 76 -4.07 -6.01 2.74
CA PHE A 76 -3.57 -4.72 2.27
C PHE A 76 -4.18 -4.34 0.91
N VAL A 77 -4.14 -5.24 -0.08
CA VAL A 77 -4.75 -5.03 -1.41
C VAL A 77 -6.23 -4.69 -1.28
N ARG A 78 -6.97 -5.44 -0.46
CA ARG A 78 -8.40 -5.18 -0.23
C ARG A 78 -8.62 -3.79 0.37
N ARG A 79 -7.76 -3.35 1.28
CA ARG A 79 -7.86 -2.04 1.92
C ARG A 79 -7.61 -0.92 0.90
N SER A 80 -6.48 -0.94 0.19
CA SER A 80 -6.15 0.09 -0.82
C SER A 80 -7.28 0.22 -1.85
N LEU A 81 -7.77 -0.91 -2.37
CA LEU A 81 -8.88 -0.89 -3.34
C LEU A 81 -10.19 -0.34 -2.75
N LYS A 82 -10.48 -0.57 -1.47
CA LYS A 82 -11.65 0.01 -0.79
C LYS A 82 -11.53 1.52 -0.59
N GLU A 83 -10.30 2.03 -0.45
CA GLU A 83 -9.99 3.45 -0.34
C GLU A 83 -9.87 4.14 -1.72
N GLY A 84 -10.01 3.38 -2.82
CA GLY A 84 -9.93 3.90 -4.18
C GLY A 84 -8.49 4.13 -4.67
N SER A 85 -7.50 3.58 -3.97
CA SER A 85 -6.09 3.63 -4.37
C SER A 85 -5.64 2.27 -4.94
N LEU A 86 -4.61 2.32 -5.80
CA LEU A 86 -3.93 1.10 -6.23
C LEU A 86 -2.90 0.70 -5.17
N PRO A 87 -2.80 -0.60 -4.80
CA PRO A 87 -1.75 -1.06 -3.91
C PRO A 87 -0.38 -0.92 -4.59
N ASP A 88 0.67 -0.73 -3.79
CA ASP A 88 2.04 -0.83 -4.26
C ASP A 88 2.27 -2.25 -4.84
N PRO A 89 2.77 -2.41 -6.08
CA PRO A 89 3.06 -3.71 -6.67
C PRO A 89 3.92 -4.63 -5.78
N ASP A 90 4.85 -4.07 -5.01
CA ASP A 90 5.74 -4.84 -4.12
C ASP A 90 5.02 -5.38 -2.88
N THR A 91 3.78 -4.95 -2.64
CA THR A 91 2.90 -5.50 -1.59
C THR A 91 1.99 -6.61 -2.09
N VAL A 92 1.94 -6.86 -3.41
CA VAL A 92 1.01 -7.82 -4.04
C VAL A 92 1.69 -9.17 -4.24
N ARG A 93 1.63 -10.04 -3.23
CA ARG A 93 2.16 -11.41 -3.27
C ARG A 93 1.11 -12.34 -3.85
N VAL A 94 1.37 -12.88 -5.05
CA VAL A 94 0.40 -13.67 -5.81
C VAL A 94 -0.05 -14.92 -5.03
N GLU A 95 0.87 -15.55 -4.30
CA GLU A 95 0.59 -16.71 -3.47
C GLU A 95 -0.40 -16.40 -2.34
N GLU A 96 -0.26 -15.27 -1.66
CA GLU A 96 -1.18 -14.87 -0.59
C GLU A 96 -2.55 -14.48 -1.15
N MET A 97 -2.59 -13.96 -2.38
CA MET A 97 -3.84 -13.62 -3.06
C MET A 97 -4.71 -14.84 -3.34
N ILE A 98 -4.07 -15.97 -3.62
CA ILE A 98 -4.74 -17.24 -3.87
C ILE A 98 -5.01 -17.95 -2.53
N ASN A 99 -4.04 -18.01 -1.63
CA ASN A 99 -4.11 -18.79 -0.40
C ASN A 99 -4.97 -18.14 0.71
N TYR A 100 -5.34 -16.87 0.58
CA TYR A 100 -6.21 -16.17 1.54
C TYR A 100 -7.55 -16.87 1.79
N PHE A 101 -8.09 -17.54 0.76
CA PHE A 101 -9.44 -18.09 0.82
C PHE A 101 -9.47 -19.50 1.45
N PRO A 102 -10.46 -19.78 2.31
CA PRO A 102 -10.65 -21.13 2.84
C PRO A 102 -11.25 -22.04 1.76
N TYR A 103 -10.43 -22.96 1.23
CA TYR A 103 -10.90 -23.98 0.29
C TYR A 103 -11.42 -25.23 1.01
N GLY A 104 -12.53 -25.78 0.51
CA GLY A 104 -13.19 -26.98 1.04
C GLY A 104 -12.53 -28.31 0.66
N TRP A 105 -11.19 -28.39 0.63
CA TRP A 105 -10.49 -29.63 0.31
C TRP A 105 -10.67 -30.67 1.41
N LYS A 106 -10.79 -31.94 1.01
CA LYS A 106 -10.94 -33.06 1.96
C LYS A 106 -9.66 -33.22 2.79
N GLY A 107 -9.76 -33.09 4.11
CA GLY A 107 -8.69 -33.46 5.03
C GLY A 107 -8.50 -34.97 5.15
N PRO A 108 -7.50 -35.43 5.92
CA PRO A 108 -7.33 -36.84 6.25
C PRO A 108 -8.49 -37.34 7.12
N ASP A 109 -8.79 -38.65 7.03
CA ASP A 109 -9.91 -39.27 7.77
C ASP A 109 -9.60 -39.46 9.27
N SER A 110 -8.33 -39.40 9.68
CA SER A 110 -7.91 -39.56 11.07
C SER A 110 -6.69 -38.70 11.41
N ALA A 111 -6.54 -38.35 12.70
CA ALA A 111 -5.40 -37.58 13.21
C ALA A 111 -4.04 -38.30 13.11
N ALA A 112 -4.03 -39.62 12.86
CA ALA A 112 -2.80 -40.37 12.63
C ALA A 112 -2.16 -40.06 11.26
N THR A 113 -2.96 -39.57 10.32
CA THR A 113 -2.47 -39.13 9.01
C THR A 113 -2.24 -37.62 9.06
N PRO A 114 -1.01 -37.12 8.80
CA PRO A 114 -0.66 -35.72 9.05
C PRO A 114 -1.42 -34.75 8.15
N PHE A 115 -1.58 -35.10 6.87
CA PHE A 115 -2.33 -34.30 5.89
C PHE A 115 -2.85 -35.18 4.75
N ASN A 116 -3.77 -34.61 3.98
CA ASN A 116 -4.19 -35.10 2.67
C ASN A 116 -3.78 -34.08 1.60
N SER A 117 -3.39 -34.56 0.42
CA SER A 117 -3.01 -33.73 -0.73
C SER A 117 -3.97 -33.92 -1.90
N THR A 118 -4.41 -32.84 -2.51
CA THR A 118 -5.18 -32.86 -3.76
C THR A 118 -4.42 -32.11 -4.84
N VAL A 119 -4.15 -32.76 -5.97
CA VAL A 119 -3.44 -32.15 -7.10
C VAL A 119 -4.41 -32.03 -8.26
N THR A 120 -4.55 -30.80 -8.78
CA THR A 120 -5.39 -30.51 -9.95
C THR A 120 -4.54 -29.85 -11.03
N VAL A 121 -4.77 -30.23 -12.27
CA VAL A 121 -4.13 -29.59 -13.43
C VAL A 121 -5.22 -29.04 -14.34
N MET A 122 -5.12 -27.78 -14.71
CA MET A 122 -6.10 -27.07 -15.54
C MET A 122 -5.41 -26.28 -16.65
N PRO A 123 -6.07 -26.04 -17.78
CA PRO A 123 -5.52 -25.18 -18.83
C PRO A 123 -5.30 -23.76 -18.30
N THR A 124 -4.21 -23.13 -18.71
CA THR A 124 -3.98 -21.72 -18.39
C THR A 124 -4.88 -20.84 -19.26
N PRO A 125 -5.69 -19.93 -18.68
CA PRO A 125 -6.67 -19.17 -19.46
C PRO A 125 -6.06 -18.10 -20.37
N TRP A 126 -4.80 -17.73 -20.16
CA TRP A 126 -4.09 -16.71 -20.95
C TRP A 126 -2.94 -17.27 -21.80
N ASN A 127 -2.66 -18.58 -21.75
CA ASN A 127 -1.58 -19.19 -22.52
C ASN A 127 -1.85 -20.67 -22.81
N GLU A 128 -2.27 -20.98 -24.04
CA GLU A 128 -2.66 -22.32 -24.48
C GLU A 128 -1.53 -23.35 -24.46
N HIS A 129 -0.27 -22.92 -24.43
CA HIS A 129 0.90 -23.81 -24.38
C HIS A 129 1.30 -24.22 -22.96
N THR A 130 0.58 -23.74 -21.94
CA THR A 130 0.90 -23.99 -20.54
C THR A 130 -0.30 -24.55 -19.78
N LYS A 131 -0.03 -25.14 -18.62
CA LYS A 131 -1.06 -25.59 -17.67
C LYS A 131 -0.77 -25.03 -16.29
N LEU A 132 -1.82 -24.81 -15.52
CA LEU A 132 -1.74 -24.50 -14.10
C LEU A 132 -1.86 -25.79 -13.32
N MET A 133 -0.92 -26.02 -12.39
CA MET A 133 -0.98 -27.10 -11.41
C MET A 133 -1.25 -26.49 -10.04
N HIS A 134 -2.30 -26.95 -9.38
CA HIS A 134 -2.64 -26.55 -8.02
C HIS A 134 -2.43 -27.74 -7.09
N VAL A 135 -1.59 -27.54 -6.08
CA VAL A 135 -1.33 -28.52 -5.01
C VAL A 135 -1.97 -28.01 -3.74
N ALA A 136 -3.07 -28.64 -3.33
CA ALA A 136 -3.72 -28.37 -2.06
C ALA A 136 -3.25 -29.35 -1.00
N ILE A 137 -2.91 -28.84 0.19
CA ILE A 137 -2.55 -29.65 1.35
C ILE A 137 -3.50 -29.28 2.49
N LYS A 138 -4.15 -30.28 3.08
CA LYS A 138 -5.08 -30.09 4.20
C LYS A 138 -4.71 -31.00 5.36
N GLY A 139 -4.39 -30.42 6.51
CA GLY A 139 -4.19 -31.15 7.76
C GLY A 139 -5.48 -31.71 8.34
N PHE A 140 -5.36 -32.58 9.34
CA PHE A 140 -6.52 -33.06 10.09
C PHE A 140 -7.22 -31.91 10.82
N ASP A 141 -8.53 -31.78 10.61
CA ASP A 141 -9.33 -30.76 11.29
C ASP A 141 -9.77 -31.29 12.66
N VAL A 142 -9.07 -30.85 13.70
CA VAL A 142 -9.50 -31.12 15.08
C VAL A 142 -10.66 -30.17 15.35
N LYS A 143 -11.88 -30.71 15.40
CA LYS A 143 -13.03 -29.96 15.94
C LYS A 143 -12.57 -29.30 17.24
N PRO A 144 -12.71 -27.97 17.39
CA PRO A 144 -12.30 -27.29 18.60
C PRO A 144 -12.94 -28.00 19.79
N ALA A 145 -12.15 -28.78 20.52
CA ALA A 145 -12.56 -29.28 21.81
C ALA A 145 -12.79 -28.02 22.63
N GLU A 146 -14.02 -27.80 23.08
CA GLU A 146 -14.49 -26.64 23.85
C GLU A 146 -13.32 -25.82 24.39
N GLN A 147 -12.95 -24.76 23.65
CA GLN A 147 -11.71 -24.02 23.91
C GLN A 147 -11.61 -23.78 25.43
N PRO A 148 -10.60 -24.36 26.11
CA PRO A 148 -10.48 -24.17 27.55
C PRO A 148 -10.35 -22.68 27.82
N ARG A 149 -10.95 -22.20 28.92
CA ARG A 149 -10.95 -20.78 29.27
C ARG A 149 -9.51 -20.26 29.26
N ALA A 150 -9.19 -19.39 28.32
CA ALA A 150 -7.89 -18.75 28.19
C ALA A 150 -7.95 -17.34 28.76
N ASN A 151 -6.95 -16.97 29.56
CA ASN A 151 -6.74 -15.59 29.96
C ASN A 151 -5.85 -14.93 28.90
N LEU A 152 -6.46 -14.17 28.00
CA LEU A 152 -5.75 -13.41 26.98
C LEU A 152 -5.39 -12.03 27.55
N VAL A 153 -4.10 -11.73 27.63
CA VAL A 153 -3.59 -10.42 28.03
C VAL A 153 -3.07 -9.72 26.79
N PHE A 154 -3.77 -8.66 26.38
CA PHE A 154 -3.35 -7.80 25.28
C PHE A 154 -2.57 -6.61 25.83
N LEU A 155 -1.36 -6.41 25.32
CA LEU A 155 -0.60 -5.18 25.51
C LEU A 155 -0.75 -4.36 24.25
N ILE A 156 -1.47 -3.25 24.35
CA ILE A 156 -1.73 -2.33 23.24
C ILE A 156 -0.83 -1.12 23.47
N ASP A 157 -0.02 -0.78 22.46
CA ASP A 157 0.74 0.48 22.45
C ASP A 157 -0.23 1.62 22.14
N VAL A 158 -0.13 2.72 22.89
CA VAL A 158 -0.91 3.96 22.71
C VAL A 158 0.01 5.15 22.45
N SER A 159 1.25 4.90 22.02
CA SER A 159 2.19 5.94 21.60
C SER A 159 1.59 6.77 20.46
N GLY A 160 2.01 8.03 20.30
CA GLY A 160 1.47 8.93 19.26
C GLY A 160 1.65 8.45 17.81
N SER A 161 2.36 7.35 17.57
CA SER A 161 2.42 6.66 16.27
C SER A 161 1.22 5.74 15.97
N MET A 162 0.33 5.59 16.96
CA MET A 162 -0.95 4.88 16.88
C MET A 162 -2.12 5.82 16.61
N ASP A 163 -1.89 7.14 16.47
CA ASP A 163 -2.91 8.16 16.19
C ASP A 163 -3.29 8.20 14.70
N GLU A 164 -3.46 7.02 14.09
CA GLU A 164 -3.96 6.86 12.73
C GLU A 164 -5.34 6.15 12.77
N PRO A 165 -6.28 6.50 11.87
CA PRO A 165 -7.64 5.97 11.88
C PRO A 165 -7.75 4.44 11.83
N ASP A 166 -6.73 3.77 11.31
CA ASP A 166 -6.68 2.32 11.11
C ASP A 166 -5.86 1.57 12.18
N LYS A 167 -5.37 2.30 13.18
CA LYS A 167 -4.68 1.74 14.35
C LYS A 167 -5.65 1.70 15.55
N LEU A 168 -5.32 0.90 16.55
CA LEU A 168 -6.17 0.76 17.74
C LEU A 168 -6.18 2.08 18.53
N PRO A 169 -7.34 2.51 19.07
CA PRO A 169 -7.47 3.75 19.86
C PRO A 169 -6.73 3.69 21.20
#